data_AF-A0A219AF94-F1
#
_entry.id   AF-A0A219AF94-F1
#
_cell.length_a   1.000
_cell.length_b   1.000
_cell.length_c   1.000
_cell.angle_alpha   90.00
_cell.angle_beta   90.00
_cell.angle_gamma   90.00
#
_symmetry.space_group_name_H-M   'P 1'
#
loop_
_entity.id
_entity.type
_entity.pdbx_description
1 polymer ?
#
loop_
_entity_poly.entity_id
_entity_poly.type
_entity_poly.pdbx_seq_one_letter_code
_entity_poly.pdbx_strand_id
1 'polypeptide(L)'
;MKKYITYFLICTYLFSFSEVRQILKMPNLIEHYISHKIIDNGTTVFSFIKMHYLEDHGIDGDYHQDMKLPFKTHDVSVNVFSFVFPPKKIEFNFEHKPLDIDEQQSFAYSENFFPSVFQKIWQPPKI
;
A
#
# COMPACT_ATOMS: atom_id res chain seq x y z
N MET A 1 -8.23 10.66 31.15
CA MET A 1 -7.77 11.65 30.14
C MET A 1 -7.27 10.99 28.86
N LYS A 2 -6.28 10.08 28.90
CA LYS A 2 -5.78 9.38 27.70
C LYS A 2 -6.87 8.75 26.83
N LYS A 3 -7.84 8.03 27.44
CA LYS A 3 -8.98 7.41 26.73
C LYS A 3 -9.84 8.42 25.95
N TYR A 4 -10.13 9.58 26.54
CA TYR A 4 -10.93 10.63 25.88
C TYR A 4 -10.18 11.27 24.72
N ILE A 5 -8.87 11.47 24.87
CA ILE A 5 -8.00 11.94 23.77
C ILE A 5 -7.99 10.91 22.64
N THR A 6 -7.88 9.62 22.96
CA THR A 6 -7.97 8.54 21.96
C THR A 6 -9.31 8.54 21.24
N TYR A 7 -10.43 8.62 21.95
CA TYR A 7 -11.76 8.69 21.33
C TYR A 7 -11.91 9.93 20.45
N PHE A 8 -11.44 11.10 20.93
CA PHE A 8 -11.47 12.33 20.14
C PHE A 8 -10.68 12.18 18.84
N LEU A 9 -9.45 11.67 18.89
CA LEU A 9 -8.62 11.44 17.70
C LEU A 9 -9.25 10.43 16.74
N ILE A 10 -9.80 9.33 17.24
CA ILE A 10 -10.52 8.35 16.42
C ILE A 10 -11.74 8.99 15.74
N CYS A 11 -12.56 9.74 16.48
CA CYS A 11 -13.70 10.44 15.91
C CYS A 11 -13.25 11.42 14.81
N THR A 12 -12.22 12.21 15.07
CA THR A 12 -11.70 13.20 14.11
C THR A 12 -11.17 12.51 12.85
N TYR A 13 -10.47 11.38 13.01
CA TYR A 13 -10.03 10.54 11.91
C TYR A 13 -11.21 9.96 11.12
N LEU A 14 -12.24 9.45 11.78
CA LEU A 14 -13.44 8.93 11.13
C LEU A 14 -14.15 10.00 10.29
N PHE A 15 -14.24 11.25 10.76
CA PHE A 15 -14.82 12.34 9.98
C PHE A 15 -13.98 12.75 8.75
N SER A 16 -12.71 12.37 8.69
CA SER A 16 -11.89 12.56 7.49
C SER A 16 -12.32 11.68 6.31
N PHE A 17 -13.01 10.56 6.57
CA PHE A 17 -13.58 9.69 5.55
C PHE A 17 -14.86 10.29 4.95
N SER A 18 -14.98 10.20 3.63
CA SER A 18 -16.10 10.76 2.86
C SER A 18 -17.45 10.13 3.21
N GLU A 19 -17.42 8.86 3.58
CA GLU A 19 -18.55 7.98 3.86
C GLU A 19 -19.20 8.35 5.19
N VAL A 20 -18.39 8.59 6.23
CA VAL A 20 -18.88 9.03 7.54
C VAL A 20 -19.55 10.41 7.43
N ARG A 21 -19.05 11.28 6.55
CA ARG A 21 -19.70 12.56 6.28
C ARG A 21 -21.06 12.41 5.58
N GLN A 22 -21.27 11.37 4.78
CA GLN A 22 -22.60 11.13 4.19
C GLN A 22 -23.65 10.77 5.24
N ILE A 23 -23.26 10.18 6.37
CA ILE A 23 -24.18 9.90 7.49
C ILE A 23 -24.79 11.20 8.03
N LEU A 24 -24.05 12.31 8.00
CA LEU A 24 -24.57 13.63 8.41
C LEU A 24 -25.68 14.15 7.48
N LYS A 25 -25.80 13.62 6.26
CA LYS A 25 -26.88 13.95 5.30
C LYS A 25 -28.12 13.05 5.48
N MET A 26 -28.08 12.04 6.35
CA MET A 26 -29.22 11.14 6.59
C MET A 26 -30.52 11.85 7.03
N PRO A 27 -30.50 12.93 7.83
CA PRO A 27 -31.71 13.68 8.13
C PRO A 27 -32.43 14.18 6.88
N ASN A 28 -31.70 14.65 5.86
CA ASN A 28 -32.28 15.10 4.59
C ASN A 28 -33.02 13.97 3.86
N LEU A 29 -32.45 12.76 3.87
CA LEU A 29 -33.07 11.58 3.27
C LEU A 29 -34.40 11.24 3.97
N ILE A 30 -34.41 11.28 5.30
CA ILE A 30 -35.61 10.97 6.09
C ILE A 30 -36.69 12.03 5.86
N GLU A 31 -36.33 13.31 5.91
CA GLU A 31 -37.27 14.41 5.68
C GLU A 31 -37.88 14.36 4.27
N HIS A 32 -37.05 14.14 3.25
CA HIS A 32 -37.50 14.04 1.87
C HIS A 32 -38.32 12.75 1.60
N TYR A 33 -38.00 11.63 2.25
CA TYR A 33 -38.87 10.44 2.21
C TYR A 33 -40.25 10.72 2.82
N ILE A 34 -40.29 11.42 3.96
CA ILE A 34 -41.56 11.78 4.62
C ILE A 34 -42.39 12.71 3.73
N SER A 35 -41.79 13.69 3.05
CA SER A 35 -42.54 14.57 2.13
C SER A 35 -43.18 13.79 1.00
N HIS A 36 -42.46 12.87 0.35
CA HIS A 36 -43.04 11.99 -0.68
C HIS A 36 -44.11 11.06 -0.11
N LYS A 37 -43.94 10.55 1.12
CA LYS A 37 -44.94 9.71 1.78
C LYS A 37 -46.24 10.44 2.08
N ILE A 38 -46.17 11.74 2.38
CA ILE A 38 -47.34 12.59 2.62
C ILE A 38 -48.08 12.89 1.31
N ILE A 39 -47.33 13.14 0.23
CA ILE A 39 -47.91 13.44 -1.10
C ILE A 39 -48.52 12.18 -1.71
N ASP A 40 -47.80 11.06 -1.66
CA ASP A 40 -48.25 9.75 -2.12
C ASP A 40 -48.06 8.70 -1.03
N ASN A 41 -49.19 8.31 -0.42
CA ASN A 41 -49.26 7.25 0.58
C ASN A 41 -48.76 5.88 0.06
N GLY A 42 -48.70 5.67 -1.26
CA GLY A 42 -48.15 4.47 -1.90
C GLY A 42 -46.62 4.41 -1.86
N THR A 43 -45.93 5.53 -1.61
CA THR A 43 -44.47 5.57 -1.59
C THR A 43 -43.91 4.64 -0.52
N THR A 44 -43.08 3.70 -0.93
CA THR A 44 -42.29 2.84 -0.03
C THR A 44 -40.86 3.36 0.05
N VAL A 45 -40.11 2.96 1.08
CA VAL A 45 -38.69 3.30 1.18
C VAL A 45 -37.93 2.83 -0.07
N PHE A 46 -38.23 1.62 -0.55
CA PHE A 46 -37.57 1.07 -1.74
C PHE A 46 -37.91 1.86 -3.01
N SER A 47 -39.18 2.20 -3.23
CA SER A 47 -39.57 2.98 -4.42
C SER A 47 -38.94 4.37 -4.41
N PHE A 48 -38.87 5.00 -3.24
CA PHE A 48 -38.18 6.29 -3.07
C PHE A 48 -36.68 6.20 -3.39
N ILE A 49 -35.97 5.19 -2.85
CA ILE A 49 -34.55 4.99 -3.16
C ILE A 49 -34.35 4.69 -4.65
N LYS A 50 -35.22 3.88 -5.26
CA LYS A 50 -35.14 3.56 -6.69
C LYS A 50 -35.25 4.82 -7.55
N MET A 51 -36.29 5.63 -7.31
CA MET A 51 -36.53 6.90 -7.98
C MET A 51 -35.31 7.83 -7.85
N HIS A 52 -34.78 7.97 -6.64
CA HIS A 52 -33.71 8.94 -6.37
C HIS A 52 -32.26 8.46 -6.61
N TYR A 53 -32.00 7.17 -6.81
CA TYR A 53 -30.63 6.66 -6.98
C TYR A 53 -30.42 5.78 -8.21
N LEU A 54 -31.48 5.17 -8.74
CA LEU A 54 -31.39 4.24 -9.86
C LEU A 54 -32.02 4.78 -11.15
N GLU A 55 -32.89 5.78 -11.02
CA GLU A 55 -33.55 6.41 -12.14
C GLU A 55 -32.91 7.79 -12.43
N ASP A 56 -32.87 8.16 -13.70
CA ASP A 56 -32.41 9.48 -14.14
C ASP A 56 -33.64 10.34 -14.43
N HIS A 57 -33.79 11.42 -13.68
CA HIS A 57 -34.90 12.35 -13.78
C HIS A 57 -34.46 13.73 -14.31
N GLY A 58 -33.17 13.91 -14.60
CA GLY A 58 -32.65 15.20 -15.03
C GLY A 58 -32.78 16.28 -13.96
N ILE A 59 -33.18 17.49 -14.38
CA ILE A 59 -33.42 18.64 -13.48
C ILE A 59 -34.93 18.88 -13.44
N ASP A 60 -35.53 18.60 -12.29
CA ASP A 60 -36.94 18.80 -11.98
C ASP A 60 -37.13 19.76 -10.77
N GLY A 61 -38.31 19.77 -10.18
CA GLY A 61 -38.69 20.74 -9.14
C GLY A 61 -37.98 20.55 -7.80
N ASP A 62 -37.54 19.34 -7.50
CA ASP A 62 -36.87 18.93 -6.27
C ASP A 62 -35.37 18.64 -6.44
N TYR A 63 -34.82 18.75 -7.66
CA TYR A 63 -33.40 18.65 -7.97
C TYR A 63 -32.44 19.22 -6.91
N HIS A 64 -32.71 20.44 -6.38
CA HIS A 64 -31.87 21.04 -5.35
C HIS A 64 -31.90 20.33 -3.99
N GLN A 65 -33.02 19.69 -3.64
CA GLN A 65 -33.16 18.83 -2.48
C GLN A 65 -32.47 17.49 -2.73
N ASP A 66 -32.61 16.93 -3.92
CA ASP A 66 -31.99 15.65 -4.31
C ASP A 66 -30.48 15.71 -4.19
N MET A 67 -29.85 16.80 -4.66
CA MET A 67 -28.40 16.98 -4.58
C MET A 67 -27.86 17.04 -3.14
N LYS A 68 -28.74 17.23 -2.14
CA LYS A 68 -28.39 17.20 -0.71
C LYS A 68 -28.54 15.82 -0.08
N LEU A 69 -29.03 14.83 -0.82
CA LEU A 69 -29.16 13.46 -0.35
C LEU A 69 -27.78 12.81 -0.16
N PRO A 70 -27.63 11.87 0.80
CA PRO A 70 -26.42 11.10 0.98
C PRO A 70 -25.98 10.43 -0.33
N PHE A 71 -24.68 10.47 -0.65
CA PHE A 71 -24.12 9.79 -1.83
C PHE A 71 -24.64 10.22 -3.21
N LYS A 72 -25.51 11.25 -3.31
CA LYS A 72 -26.01 11.75 -4.61
C LYS A 72 -24.95 12.59 -5.34
N THR A 73 -24.09 13.27 -4.58
CA THR A 73 -23.01 14.11 -5.09
C THR A 73 -21.67 13.70 -4.50
N HIS A 74 -20.61 13.79 -5.30
CA HIS A 74 -19.25 13.63 -4.80
C HIS A 74 -18.83 14.92 -4.10
N ASP A 75 -18.66 14.88 -2.78
CA ASP A 75 -18.01 15.97 -2.08
C ASP A 75 -16.53 15.99 -2.50
N VAL A 76 -16.13 16.92 -3.37
CA VAL A 76 -14.72 17.18 -3.75
C VAL A 76 -13.96 17.85 -2.61
N SER A 77 -14.20 17.42 -1.37
CA SER A 77 -13.44 17.79 -0.18
C SER A 77 -12.24 16.85 -0.03
N VAL A 78 -11.45 16.76 -1.10
CA VAL A 78 -10.19 16.00 -1.13
C VAL A 78 -9.13 16.86 -0.44
N ASN A 79 -9.20 16.96 0.89
CA ASN A 79 -8.02 17.29 1.68
C ASN A 79 -7.17 16.01 1.83
N VAL A 80 -6.80 15.39 0.71
CA VAL A 80 -5.82 14.31 0.71
C VAL A 80 -4.46 14.97 0.82
N PHE A 81 -4.00 15.17 2.04
CA PHE A 81 -2.59 15.40 2.31
C PHE A 81 -1.84 14.10 2.00
N SER A 82 -1.45 13.91 0.73
CA SER A 82 -0.50 12.86 0.39
C SER A 82 0.86 13.23 0.95
N PHE A 83 1.27 12.55 2.01
CA PHE A 83 2.65 12.61 2.46
C PHE A 83 3.53 11.89 1.43
N VAL A 84 4.22 12.66 0.61
CA VAL A 84 5.26 12.14 -0.28
C VAL A 84 6.49 11.85 0.57
N PHE A 85 6.65 10.60 1.00
CA PHE A 85 7.87 10.18 1.67
C PHE A 85 8.94 9.85 0.61
N PRO A 86 10.14 10.44 0.67
CA PRO A 86 11.24 9.99 -0.16
C PRO A 86 11.55 8.52 0.18
N PRO A 87 11.84 7.67 -0.81
CA PRO A 87 12.18 6.28 -0.55
C PRO A 87 13.39 6.23 0.38
N LYS A 88 13.25 5.52 1.50
CA LYS A 88 14.35 5.29 2.44
C LYS A 88 15.45 4.54 1.68
N LYS A 89 16.65 5.10 1.61
CA LYS A 89 17.82 4.40 1.06
C LYS A 89 18.03 3.14 1.90
N ILE A 90 17.99 1.98 1.25
CA ILE A 90 18.31 0.70 1.88
C ILE A 90 19.83 0.65 1.98
N GLU A 91 20.36 0.77 3.19
CA GLU A 91 21.79 0.59 3.45
C GLU A 91 22.03 -0.88 3.77
N PHE A 92 22.77 -1.57 2.90
CA PHE A 92 23.22 -2.92 3.15
C PHE A 92 24.54 -2.87 3.92
N ASN A 93 24.49 -3.19 5.20
CA ASN A 93 25.70 -3.44 5.99
C ASN A 93 26.08 -4.90 5.80
N PHE A 94 27.02 -5.16 4.90
CA PHE A 94 27.63 -6.48 4.79
C PHE A 94 28.70 -6.60 5.87
N GLU A 95 28.48 -7.49 6.84
CA GLU A 95 29.56 -7.95 7.70
C GLU A 95 30.59 -8.66 6.83
N HIS A 96 31.72 -8.00 6.56
CA HIS A 96 32.88 -8.65 5.97
C HIS A 96 33.44 -9.62 7.01
N LYS A 97 32.96 -10.87 7.01
CA LYS A 97 33.72 -11.94 7.64
C LYS A 97 35.06 -12.03 6.90
N PRO A 98 36.21 -11.98 7.60
CA PRO A 98 37.47 -12.29 6.97
C PRO A 98 37.35 -13.69 6.37
N LEU A 99 37.70 -13.82 5.09
CA LEU A 99 37.82 -15.13 4.47
C LEU A 99 38.96 -15.85 5.19
N ASP A 100 38.65 -16.94 5.89
CA ASP A 100 39.66 -17.90 6.32
C ASP A 100 40.19 -18.56 5.05
N ILE A 101 41.21 -17.93 4.45
CA ILE A 101 42.01 -18.54 3.40
C ILE A 101 42.86 -19.59 4.11
N ASP A 102 42.44 -20.84 4.03
CA ASP A 102 43.29 -21.96 4.39
C ASP A 102 44.50 -21.93 3.44
N GLU A 103 45.65 -21.50 3.94
CA GLU A 103 46.92 -21.59 3.21
C GLU A 103 47.26 -23.07 3.04
N GLN A 104 46.63 -23.70 2.06
CA GLN A 104 47.04 -25.02 1.64
C GLN A 104 48.42 -24.85 1.01
N GLN A 105 49.47 -25.26 1.74
CA GLN A 105 50.84 -25.28 1.24
C GLN A 105 50.86 -26.06 -0.08
N SER A 106 50.94 -25.32 -1.19
CA SER A 106 51.18 -25.93 -2.49
C SER A 106 52.63 -26.41 -2.50
N PHE A 107 52.82 -27.72 -2.35
CA PHE A 107 54.12 -28.32 -2.64
C PHE A 107 54.31 -28.31 -4.16
N ALA A 108 55.07 -27.33 -4.65
CA ALA A 108 55.60 -27.36 -6.00
C ALA A 108 56.83 -28.28 -6.01
N TYR A 109 56.77 -29.38 -6.76
CA TYR A 109 57.96 -30.17 -7.06
C TYR A 109 58.88 -29.34 -7.96
N SER A 110 60.03 -28.92 -7.44
CA SER A 110 61.07 -28.28 -8.24
C SER A 110 61.72 -29.34 -9.12
N GLU A 111 61.42 -29.33 -10.42
CA GLU A 111 62.06 -30.22 -11.40
C GLU A 111 63.58 -30.03 -11.49
N ASN A 112 64.15 -29.03 -10.82
CA ASN A 112 65.57 -28.70 -10.92
C ASN A 112 66.48 -29.55 -10.00
N PHE A 113 65.96 -30.50 -9.23
CA PHE A 113 66.78 -31.41 -8.43
C PHE A 113 66.96 -32.77 -9.11
N PHE A 114 67.98 -32.88 -9.96
CA PHE A 114 68.46 -34.17 -10.47
C PHE A 114 69.70 -34.60 -9.69
N PRO A 115 69.64 -35.71 -8.92
CA PRO A 115 70.83 -36.26 -8.30
C PRO A 115 71.89 -36.60 -9.35
N SER A 116 73.13 -36.14 -9.16
CA SER A 116 74.25 -36.36 -10.09
C SER A 116 74.56 -37.84 -10.35
N VAL A 117 74.04 -38.74 -9.51
CA VAL A 117 74.07 -40.19 -9.70
C VAL A 117 73.39 -40.61 -11.01
N PHE A 118 72.28 -39.98 -11.39
CA PHE A 118 71.55 -40.31 -12.62
C PHE A 118 72.30 -39.91 -13.90
N GLN A 119 73.24 -38.95 -13.82
CA GLN A 119 74.09 -38.57 -14.95
C GLN A 119 75.12 -39.64 -15.33
N LYS A 120 75.42 -40.59 -14.42
CA LYS A 120 76.38 -41.67 -14.67
C LYS A 120 75.78 -42.89 -15.37
N ILE A 121 74.46 -42.98 -15.44
CA ILE A 121 73.74 -44.15 -15.98
C ILE A 121 73.83 -44.19 -17.52
N TRP A 122 73.90 -43.03 -18.17
CA TRP A 122 73.87 -42.91 -19.63
C TRP A 122 75.22 -42.55 -20.25
N GLN A 123 76.33 -43.00 -19.66
CA GLN A 123 77.65 -42.81 -20.28
C GLN A 123 77.96 -43.97 -21.24
N PRO A 124 78.40 -43.70 -22.48
CA PRO A 124 78.84 -44.75 -23.38
C PRO A 124 80.08 -45.48 -22.83
N PRO A 125 80.33 -46.74 -23.25
CA PRO A 125 81.50 -47.49 -22.82
C PRO A 125 82.79 -46.76 -23.19
N LYS A 126 83.70 -46.62 -22.24
CA LYS A 126 85.03 -46.06 -22.48
C LYS A 126 85.94 -47.18 -22.98
N ILE A 127 86.62 -46.96 -24.11
CA ILE A 127 87.68 -47.84 -24.65
C ILE A 127 88.99 -47.50 -23.96
#